data_AF-A0A350CVT0-F1
#
_entry.id   AF-A0A350CVT0-F1
#
_cell.length_a   1.000
_cell.length_b   1.000
_cell.length_c   1.000
_cell.angle_alpha   90.00
_cell.angle_beta   90.00
_cell.angle_gamma   90.00
#
_symmetry.space_group_name_H-M   'P 1'
#
loop_
_entity.id
_entity.type
_entity.pdbx_description
1 polymer ?
#
loop_
_entity_poly.entity_id
_entity_poly.type
_entity_poly.pdbx_seq_one_letter_code
_entity_poly.pdbx_strand_id
1 'polypeptide(L)'
;MKALLALGLAAGLIGCTQAPTSPAGVYILSTADMSIVLDVRPGGDYVLQTSGPGRNTDEIRGSWREEGGPALSVSFSGVVWRGTEPEAGEGIWSATIDRDAQICLDGEGINCFFRNDLS
;
A
#
# COMPACT_ATOMS: atom_id res chain seq x y z
N MET A 1 -55.20 -7.21 33.57
CA MET A 1 -54.95 -7.24 32.12
C MET A 1 -54.42 -5.89 31.65
N LYS A 2 -53.52 -5.90 30.65
CA LYS A 2 -52.76 -4.79 30.00
C LYS A 2 -51.47 -4.38 30.75
N ALA A 3 -50.29 -4.98 30.50
CA ALA A 3 -49.45 -5.00 29.29
C ALA A 3 -49.05 -3.58 28.85
N LEU A 4 -47.85 -3.12 29.27
CA LEU A 4 -46.58 -3.11 28.51
C LEU A 4 -46.47 -1.93 27.53
N LEU A 5 -45.39 -1.14 27.67
CA LEU A 5 -44.54 -0.66 26.58
C LEU A 5 -43.39 0.17 27.18
N ALA A 6 -42.32 -0.49 27.59
CA ALA A 6 -41.00 0.13 27.72
C ALA A 6 -40.33 0.01 26.36
N LEU A 7 -40.28 1.11 25.59
CA LEU A 7 -39.50 1.15 24.36
C LEU A 7 -38.02 1.22 24.72
N GLY A 8 -37.30 0.14 24.40
CA GLY A 8 -35.85 0.08 24.45
C GLY A 8 -35.25 0.99 23.39
N LEU A 9 -34.41 1.93 23.82
CA LEU A 9 -33.43 2.57 22.95
C LEU A 9 -32.20 1.65 22.88
N ALA A 10 -32.19 0.79 21.86
CA ALA A 10 -30.96 0.19 21.40
C ALA A 10 -30.12 1.29 20.74
N ALA A 11 -29.24 1.92 21.53
CA ALA A 11 -28.22 2.80 20.99
C ALA A 11 -27.31 1.96 20.08
N GLY A 12 -27.40 2.19 18.78
CA GLY A 12 -26.61 1.50 17.78
C GLY A 12 -25.13 1.60 18.12
N LEU A 13 -24.46 0.45 18.12
CA LEU A 13 -23.01 0.37 18.04
C LEU A 13 -22.62 1.13 16.76
N ILE A 14 -22.13 2.35 16.92
CA ILE A 14 -21.40 3.04 15.86
C ILE A 14 -20.17 2.15 15.64
N GLY A 15 -20.26 1.25 14.66
CA GLY A 15 -19.12 0.53 14.18
C GLY A 15 -18.11 1.60 13.78
N CYS A 16 -16.99 1.66 14.49
CA CYS A 16 -15.85 2.45 14.04
C CYS A 16 -15.53 1.96 12.64
N THR A 17 -15.90 2.73 11.60
CA THR A 17 -15.27 2.58 10.30
C THR A 17 -13.81 2.87 10.54
N GLN A 18 -12.98 1.82 10.62
CA GLN A 18 -11.53 1.96 10.70
C GLN A 18 -11.13 2.99 9.65
N ALA A 19 -10.44 4.04 10.08
CA ALA A 19 -9.87 5.00 9.14
C ALA A 19 -9.06 4.20 8.11
N PRO A 20 -9.15 4.55 6.82
CA PRO A 20 -8.36 3.86 5.80
C PRO A 20 -6.90 3.87 6.23
N THR A 21 -6.28 2.69 6.20
CA THR A 21 -4.87 2.52 6.56
C THR A 21 -4.04 3.45 5.71
N SER A 22 -3.34 4.42 6.31
CA SER A 22 -2.54 5.37 5.54
C SER A 22 -1.58 4.62 4.59
N PRO A 23 -1.51 5.01 3.31
CA PRO A 23 -0.56 4.44 2.34
C PRO A 23 0.89 4.77 2.69
N ALA A 24 1.13 5.78 3.52
CA ALA A 24 2.47 6.10 3.99
C ALA A 24 3.03 5.00 4.89
N GLY A 25 4.26 4.57 4.63
CA GLY A 25 4.92 3.47 5.30
C GLY A 25 6.08 2.90 4.47
N VAL A 26 6.84 2.00 5.09
CA VAL A 26 7.90 1.25 4.41
C VAL A 26 7.35 -0.12 4.06
N TYR A 27 7.56 -0.54 2.82
CA TYR A 27 7.12 -1.83 2.31
C TYR A 27 8.30 -2.57 1.68
N ILE A 28 8.32 -3.89 1.80
CA ILE A 28 9.42 -4.73 1.32
C ILE A 28 8.87 -5.82 0.40
N LEU A 29 9.47 -5.94 -0.78
CA LEU A 29 9.35 -7.10 -1.66
C LEU A 29 10.71 -7.79 -1.71
N SER A 30 10.76 -9.04 -1.25
CA SER A 30 11.97 -9.86 -1.31
C SER A 30 11.77 -11.00 -2.29
N THR A 31 12.68 -11.13 -3.25
CA THR A 31 12.76 -12.27 -4.16
C THR A 31 14.01 -13.11 -3.83
N ALA A 32 14.26 -14.17 -4.59
CA ALA A 32 15.49 -14.95 -4.43
C ALA A 32 16.76 -14.14 -4.75
N ASP A 33 16.64 -13.15 -5.63
CA ASP A 33 17.80 -12.46 -6.23
C ASP A 33 17.94 -11.00 -5.79
N MET A 34 16.87 -10.39 -5.25
CA MET A 34 16.88 -8.99 -4.83
C MET A 34 15.91 -8.71 -3.68
N SER A 35 16.15 -7.59 -3.00
CA SER A 35 15.20 -6.97 -2.08
C SER A 35 14.91 -5.55 -2.54
N ILE A 36 13.62 -5.22 -2.64
CA ILE A 36 13.13 -3.90 -3.01
C ILE A 36 12.42 -3.29 -1.80
N VAL A 37 12.88 -2.11 -1.39
CA VAL A 37 12.29 -1.32 -0.32
C VAL A 37 11.55 -0.14 -0.93
N LEU A 38 10.26 -0.04 -0.66
CA LEU A 38 9.40 1.07 -1.05
C LEU A 38 9.08 1.91 0.20
N ASP A 39 9.68 3.09 0.32
CA ASP A 39 9.40 4.09 1.35
C ASP A 39 8.39 5.11 0.81
N VAL A 40 7.12 4.95 1.19
CA VAL A 40 6.02 5.84 0.82
C VAL A 40 5.87 6.92 1.90
N ARG A 41 6.14 8.17 1.55
CA ARG A 41 6.21 9.26 2.52
C ARG A 41 4.90 10.04 2.60
N PRO A 42 4.53 10.54 3.80
CA PRO A 42 3.50 11.57 3.90
C PRO A 42 3.91 12.78 3.03
N GLY A 43 2.98 13.32 2.25
CA GLY A 43 3.23 14.46 1.37
C GLY A 43 3.34 14.13 -0.12
N GLY A 44 3.26 12.85 -0.50
CA GLY A 44 3.15 12.44 -1.91
C GLY A 44 4.47 12.10 -2.59
N ASP A 45 5.56 11.91 -1.85
CA ASP A 45 6.84 11.44 -2.37
C ASP A 45 7.09 9.97 -2.00
N TYR A 46 7.85 9.24 -2.82
CA TYR A 46 8.36 7.92 -2.44
C TYR A 46 9.83 7.73 -2.85
N VAL A 47 10.47 6.77 -2.19
CA VAL A 47 11.78 6.25 -2.57
C VAL A 47 11.68 4.74 -2.75
N LEU A 48 12.20 4.24 -3.86
CA LEU A 48 12.30 2.82 -4.15
C LEU A 48 13.78 2.45 -4.22
N GLN A 49 14.22 1.54 -3.36
CA GLN A 49 15.60 1.08 -3.30
C GLN A 49 15.65 -0.38 -3.66
N THR A 50 16.48 -0.74 -4.63
CA THR A 50 16.69 -2.12 -5.04
C THR A 50 18.11 -2.55 -4.70
N SER A 51 18.24 -3.66 -3.99
CA SER A 51 19.53 -4.22 -3.59
C SER A 51 19.58 -5.72 -3.84
N GLY A 52 20.77 -6.29 -4.00
CA GLY A 52 20.94 -7.73 -4.18
C GLY A 52 22.42 -8.15 -4.19
N PRO A 53 22.71 -9.45 -4.23
CA PRO A 53 24.07 -9.96 -4.23
C PRO A 53 24.87 -9.47 -5.45
N GLY A 54 26.04 -8.87 -5.20
CA GLY A 54 26.96 -8.46 -6.27
C GLY A 54 26.56 -7.22 -7.09
N ARG A 55 25.46 -6.53 -6.72
CA ARG A 55 25.04 -5.25 -7.30
C ARG A 55 25.15 -4.11 -6.28
N ASN A 56 25.33 -2.89 -6.77
CA ASN A 56 25.13 -1.71 -5.95
C ASN A 56 23.63 -1.54 -5.67
N THR A 57 23.30 -0.81 -4.60
CA THR A 57 21.93 -0.39 -4.36
C THR A 57 21.56 0.71 -5.36
N ASP A 58 20.50 0.47 -6.12
CA ASP A 58 19.90 1.45 -7.01
C ASP A 58 18.76 2.17 -6.28
N GLU A 59 18.54 3.43 -6.61
CA GLU A 59 17.49 4.25 -6.01
C GLU A 59 16.69 4.99 -7.07
N ILE A 60 15.36 4.87 -7.00
CA ILE A 60 14.39 5.59 -7.82
C ILE A 60 13.56 6.47 -6.89
N ARG A 61 13.30 7.71 -7.31
CA ARG A 61 12.47 8.66 -6.60
C ARG A 61 11.34 9.11 -7.50
N GLY A 62 10.17 9.28 -6.92
CA GLY A 62 9.01 9.76 -7.64
C GLY A 62 7.96 10.28 -6.69
N SER A 63 6.78 10.54 -7.24
CA SER A 63 5.62 10.96 -6.47
C SER A 63 4.53 9.90 -6.49
N TRP A 64 3.71 9.89 -5.44
CA TRP A 64 2.54 9.06 -5.34
C TRP A 64 1.31 9.89 -4.97
N ARG A 65 0.13 9.38 -5.29
CA ARG A 65 -1.15 9.98 -4.89
C ARG A 65 -2.21 8.93 -4.63
N GLU A 66 -3.20 9.26 -3.80
CA GLU A 66 -4.41 8.46 -3.65
C GLU A 66 -5.31 8.64 -4.87
N GLU A 67 -5.79 7.52 -5.40
CA GLU A 67 -6.84 7.46 -6.40
C GLU A 67 -8.17 7.28 -5.66
N GLY A 68 -9.11 8.21 -5.85
CA GLY A 68 -10.39 8.18 -5.14
C GLY A 68 -11.21 6.92 -5.45
N GLY A 69 -11.92 6.39 -4.46
CA GLY A 69 -12.75 5.20 -4.63
C GLY A 69 -13.08 4.50 -3.31
N PRO A 70 -13.84 3.38 -3.37
CA PRO A 70 -14.22 2.62 -2.17
C PRO A 70 -13.08 1.77 -1.60
N ALA A 71 -12.03 1.50 -2.38
CA ALA A 71 -10.81 0.83 -1.96
C ALA A 71 -9.65 1.83 -1.96
N LEU A 72 -8.68 1.66 -1.05
CA LEU A 72 -7.49 2.50 -1.02
C LEU A 72 -6.61 2.18 -2.24
N SER A 73 -6.78 2.97 -3.29
CA SER A 73 -6.03 2.87 -4.54
C SER A 73 -5.01 3.99 -4.58
N VAL A 74 -3.83 3.72 -5.12
CA VAL A 74 -2.73 4.68 -5.24
C VAL A 74 -2.09 4.58 -6.61
N SER A 75 -1.47 5.67 -7.06
CA SER A 75 -0.61 5.65 -8.23
C SER A 75 0.77 6.19 -7.89
N PHE A 76 1.81 5.56 -8.44
CA PHE A 76 3.21 5.93 -8.31
C PHE A 76 3.74 6.36 -9.68
N SER A 77 4.32 7.56 -9.77
CA SER A 77 4.94 8.07 -10.99
C SER A 77 6.46 7.95 -10.94
N GLY A 78 7.13 8.00 -12.09
CA GLY A 78 8.60 7.97 -12.13
C GLY A 78 9.20 6.57 -12.17
N VAL A 79 8.37 5.52 -12.27
CA VAL A 79 8.80 4.12 -12.30
C VAL A 79 8.12 3.35 -13.43
N VAL A 80 8.89 2.46 -14.06
CA VAL A 80 8.42 1.45 -15.02
C VAL A 80 8.90 0.09 -14.52
N TRP A 81 8.02 -0.91 -14.54
CA TRP A 81 8.36 -2.27 -14.12
C TRP A 81 8.62 -3.18 -15.31
N ARG A 82 9.71 -3.95 -15.26
CA ARG A 82 9.99 -5.09 -16.17
C ARG A 82 9.98 -6.39 -15.37
N GLY A 83 8.80 -6.99 -15.27
CA GLY A 83 8.58 -8.04 -14.27
C GLY A 83 8.70 -7.43 -12.88
N THR A 84 9.63 -7.94 -12.06
CA THR A 84 9.91 -7.41 -10.73
C THR A 84 11.04 -6.38 -10.71
N GLU A 85 11.74 -6.12 -11.83
CA GLU A 85 12.82 -5.14 -11.85
C GLU A 85 12.26 -3.73 -12.14
N PRO A 86 12.52 -2.74 -11.26
CA PRO A 86 12.11 -1.36 -11.49
C PRO A 86 13.16 -0.57 -12.28
N GLU A 87 12.68 0.31 -13.17
CA GLU A 87 13.49 1.28 -13.91
C GLU A 87 12.91 2.69 -13.69
N ALA A 88 13.78 3.70 -13.55
CA ALA A 88 13.33 5.09 -13.55
C ALA A 88 12.78 5.46 -14.94
N GLY A 89 11.62 6.12 -15.00
CA GLY A 89 11.03 6.54 -16.27
C GLY A 89 9.70 7.25 -16.12
N GLU A 90 9.11 7.74 -17.22
CA GLU A 90 7.86 8.50 -17.21
C GLU A 90 6.60 7.63 -17.02
N GLY A 91 6.75 6.43 -16.44
CA GLY A 91 5.67 5.49 -16.19
C GLY A 91 4.80 5.86 -14.98
N ILE A 92 3.60 5.28 -14.97
CA ILE A 92 2.70 5.28 -13.83
C ILE A 92 2.38 3.84 -13.46
N TRP A 93 2.65 3.47 -12.21
CA TRP A 93 2.23 2.21 -11.63
C TRP A 93 1.05 2.44 -10.69
N SER A 94 -0.12 1.90 -11.06
CA SER A 94 -1.31 1.93 -10.21
C SER A 94 -1.39 0.66 -9.37
N ALA A 95 -1.69 0.81 -8.08
CA ALA A 95 -1.80 -0.29 -7.16
C ALA A 95 -2.94 -0.08 -6.16
N THR A 96 -3.44 -1.18 -5.60
CA THR A 96 -4.40 -1.17 -4.50
C THR A 96 -3.67 -1.58 -3.24
N ILE A 97 -3.92 -0.85 -2.14
CA ILE A 97 -3.50 -1.26 -0.81
C ILE A 97 -4.66 -2.03 -0.18
N ASP A 98 -4.45 -3.31 0.07
CA ASP A 98 -5.46 -4.15 0.69
C ASP A 98 -5.49 -4.01 2.22
N ARG A 99 -6.31 -4.84 2.87
CA ARG A 99 -6.52 -4.78 4.33
C ARG A 99 -5.29 -5.16 5.14
N ASP A 100 -4.39 -5.94 4.56
CA ASP A 100 -3.14 -6.39 5.20
C ASP A 100 -1.99 -5.40 4.91
N ALA A 101 -2.32 -4.25 4.32
CA ALA A 101 -1.38 -3.25 3.85
C ALA A 101 -0.36 -3.85 2.86
N GLN A 102 -0.84 -4.71 1.96
CA GLN A 102 -0.07 -5.26 0.86
C GLN A 102 -0.20 -4.37 -0.38
N ILE A 103 0.88 -4.25 -1.16
CA ILE A 103 0.89 -3.59 -2.47
C ILE A 103 1.46 -4.57 -3.50
N CYS A 104 0.68 -5.01 -4.47
CA CYS A 104 1.14 -5.98 -5.47
C CYS A 104 1.52 -5.31 -6.80
N LEU A 105 2.61 -5.79 -7.41
CA LEU A 105 3.01 -5.43 -8.78
C LEU A 105 2.06 -6.01 -9.81
N ASP A 106 1.53 -7.19 -9.52
CA ASP A 106 0.60 -7.92 -10.35
C ASP A 106 -0.79 -8.00 -9.69
N GLY A 107 -1.82 -8.16 -10.51
CA GLY A 107 -3.19 -8.39 -10.02
C GLY A 107 -3.42 -9.82 -9.52
N GLU A 108 -2.40 -10.67 -9.54
CA GLU A 108 -2.46 -12.09 -9.17
C GLU A 108 -2.01 -12.34 -7.72
N GLY A 109 -1.40 -11.35 -7.07
CA GLY A 109 -0.94 -11.45 -5.69
C GLY A 109 0.38 -12.20 -5.52
N ILE A 110 1.17 -12.34 -6.59
CA ILE A 110 2.40 -13.14 -6.58
C ILE A 110 3.58 -12.29 -6.13
N ASN A 111 3.76 -11.11 -6.73
CA ASN A 111 4.85 -10.20 -6.42
C ASN A 111 4.33 -9.01 -5.63
N CYS A 112 4.32 -9.15 -4.31
CA CYS A 112 3.74 -8.16 -3.44
C CYS A 112 4.73 -7.63 -2.40
N PHE A 113 4.69 -6.32 -2.24
CA PHE A 113 5.28 -5.62 -1.13
C PHE A 113 4.42 -5.82 0.12
N PHE A 114 5.07 -6.15 1.22
CA PHE A 114 4.45 -6.24 2.53
C PHE A 114 4.90 -5.07 3.37
N ARG A 115 3.96 -4.45 4.08
CA ARG A 115 4.30 -3.38 5.03
C ARG A 115 5.27 -3.93 6.07
N ASN A 116 6.39 -3.24 6.23
CA ASN A 116 7.36 -3.53 7.27
C ASN A 116 7.01 -2.67 8.50
N ASP A 117 6.23 -3.24 9.41
CA ASP A 117 5.77 -2.61 10.65
C ASP A 117 6.75 -2.77 11.82
N LEU A 118 8.01 -3.08 11.53
CA LEU A 118 9.10 -3.04 12.51
C LEU A 118 9.34 -1.59 12.98
N SER A 119 8.53 -1.15 13.94
CA SER A 119 8.71 0.02 14.78
C SER A 119 8.69 -0.37 16.25
#